data_AF-A0A2C9GQA7-F1
#
_entry.id   AF-A0A2C9GQA7-F1
#
_cell.length_a   1.000
_cell.length_b   1.000
_cell.length_c   1.000
_cell.angle_alpha   90.00
_cell.angle_beta   90.00
_cell.angle_gamma   90.00
#
_symmetry.space_group_name_H-M   'P 1'
#
loop_
_entity.id
_entity.type
_entity.pdbx_description
1 polymer ?
#
loop_
_entity_poly.entity_id
_entity_poly.type
_entity_poly.pdbx_seq_one_letter_code
_entity_poly.pdbx_strand_id
1 'polypeptide(L)'
;MRAMTTDKAAASVDRLLTVGYVLVSVGAMITLVGAGLPTVLRACPRNSTDLNQCIIEVVNELRPRLATGDFGENFTITSLEPIKIDRLTIERGENFKANFTNFRISGATHEKTGFIVKKLKTDIDNRQINATILLPKLQVNSKYSLKMSILVLQINGDGDLQVNLTDTKVSLKLTFYTETVDGEEYFRFNPINLRVKFGKARFYLKNLFNGDPTLEMIGNQAINENPDVLLDEVKGGIEENLAKLFTKIASEVVKDALFEEVFPWS
;
A
#
# COMPACT_ATOMS: atom_id res chain seq x y z
N MET A 1 73.70 20.08 42.50
CA MET A 1 73.55 19.21 41.33
C MET A 1 72.07 18.83 41.20
N ARG A 2 71.38 19.49 40.26
CA ARG A 2 69.94 19.38 40.00
C ARG A 2 69.74 18.57 38.71
N ALA A 3 68.56 17.97 38.59
CA ALA A 3 67.95 17.37 37.39
C ALA A 3 68.29 15.90 37.09
N MET A 4 67.58 14.97 37.75
CA MET A 4 67.38 13.61 37.24
C MET A 4 66.06 13.04 37.76
N THR A 5 64.93 13.73 37.52
CA THR A 5 63.59 13.21 37.92
C THR A 5 62.45 13.58 36.96
N THR A 6 62.71 14.23 35.82
CA THR A 6 61.65 14.73 34.92
C THR A 6 61.20 13.78 33.79
N ASP A 7 61.91 12.68 33.51
CA ASP A 7 61.61 11.85 32.32
C ASP A 7 60.59 10.71 32.53
N LYS A 8 60.42 10.19 33.75
CA LYS A 8 59.51 9.05 33.97
C LYS A 8 58.03 9.43 33.99
N ALA A 9 57.70 10.69 34.30
CA ALA A 9 56.32 11.16 34.32
C ALA A 9 55.77 11.38 32.90
N ALA A 10 56.59 11.86 31.97
CA ALA A 10 56.17 12.14 30.59
C ALA A 10 55.78 10.86 29.83
N ALA A 11 56.54 9.77 29.98
CA ALA A 11 56.27 8.50 29.29
C ALA A 11 55.00 7.76 29.78
N SER A 12 54.55 8.01 31.01
CA SER A 12 53.33 7.41 31.57
C SER A 12 52.05 8.11 31.10
N VAL A 13 52.13 9.42 30.85
CA VAL A 13 51.00 10.22 30.37
C VAL A 13 50.72 9.91 28.89
N ASP A 14 51.78 9.72 28.09
CA ASP A 14 51.66 9.37 26.66
C ASP A 14 51.00 8.01 26.42
N ARG A 15 51.27 7.02 27.30
CA ARG A 15 50.65 5.68 27.26
C ARG A 15 49.17 5.70 27.65
N LEU A 16 48.77 6.58 28.57
CA LEU A 16 47.36 6.77 28.95
C LEU A 16 46.57 7.49 27.86
N LEU A 17 47.19 8.46 27.19
CA LEU A 17 46.59 9.19 26.06
C LEU A 17 46.39 8.29 24.83
N THR A 18 47.34 7.38 24.54
CA THR A 18 47.20 6.42 23.43
C THR A 18 46.17 5.32 23.71
N VAL A 19 46.10 4.79 24.94
CA VAL A 19 45.06 3.80 25.31
C VAL A 19 43.66 4.43 25.33
N GLY A 20 43.55 5.70 25.77
CA GLY A 20 42.31 6.47 25.69
C GLY A 20 41.85 6.71 24.24
N TYR A 21 42.78 7.03 23.32
CA TYR A 21 42.46 7.20 21.90
C TYR A 21 42.00 5.92 21.22
N VAL A 22 42.56 4.76 21.58
CA VAL A 22 42.15 3.45 21.04
C VAL A 22 40.78 3.02 21.57
N LEU A 23 40.43 3.32 22.82
CA LEU A 23 39.09 3.03 23.36
C LEU A 23 38.01 3.95 22.77
N VAL A 24 38.34 5.21 22.47
CA VAL A 24 37.41 6.15 21.80
C VAL A 24 37.22 5.80 20.32
N SER A 25 38.22 5.23 19.63
CA SER A 25 38.07 4.79 18.23
C SER A 25 37.37 3.44 18.09
N VAL A 26 37.50 2.52 19.06
CA VAL A 26 36.76 1.24 19.08
C VAL A 26 35.31 1.43 19.54
N GLY A 27 35.02 2.47 20.33
CA GLY A 27 33.65 2.85 20.70
C GLY A 27 32.82 3.51 19.58
N ALA A 28 33.44 3.85 18.44
CA ALA A 28 32.79 4.53 17.31
C ALA A 28 32.28 3.58 16.21
N MET A 29 32.17 2.27 16.47
CA MET A 29 31.84 1.28 15.45
C MET A 29 30.60 0.43 15.78
N ILE A 30 29.54 1.01 16.37
CA ILE A 30 28.17 0.47 16.26
C ILE A 30 27.17 1.63 16.24
N THR A 31 27.14 2.36 15.13
CA THR A 31 25.84 2.81 14.61
C THR A 31 25.69 2.11 13.28
N LEU A 32 25.16 0.89 13.33
CA LEU A 32 24.50 0.30 12.18
C LEU A 32 23.27 1.19 11.95
N VAL A 33 23.47 2.33 11.29
CA VAL A 33 22.37 3.11 10.73
C VAL A 33 21.93 2.26 9.56
N GLY A 34 20.97 1.38 9.84
CA GLY A 34 20.26 0.66 8.81
C GLY A 34 19.55 1.69 7.93
N ALA A 35 20.20 2.04 6.82
CA ALA A 35 19.78 3.08 5.88
C ALA A 35 18.88 2.53 4.77
N GLY A 36 18.52 1.24 4.83
CA GLY A 36 17.72 0.56 3.81
C GLY A 36 16.22 0.87 3.88
N LEU A 37 15.72 1.12 5.08
CA LEU A 37 14.32 1.51 5.31
C LEU A 37 14.18 3.04 5.22
N PRO A 38 13.26 3.58 4.40
CA PRO A 38 12.94 5.00 4.40
C PRO A 38 12.72 5.51 5.83
N THR A 39 13.33 6.64 6.21
CA THR A 39 13.29 7.19 7.58
C THR A 39 11.87 7.47 8.11
N VAL A 40 10.91 7.59 7.19
CA VAL A 40 9.48 7.72 7.47
C VAL A 40 8.84 6.44 8.02
N LEU A 41 9.51 5.30 7.90
CA LEU A 41 9.08 4.03 8.46
C LEU A 41 9.80 3.76 9.78
N ARG A 42 9.02 3.53 10.84
CA ARG A 42 9.54 3.03 12.11
C ARG A 42 9.51 1.50 12.10
N ALA A 43 10.59 0.90 12.59
CA ALA A 43 10.68 -0.55 12.74
C ALA A 43 9.71 -1.09 13.81
N CYS A 44 9.25 -2.33 13.62
CA CYS A 44 8.40 -3.04 14.58
C CYS A 44 9.11 -4.29 15.11
N PRO A 45 9.49 -4.35 16.39
CA PRO A 45 10.22 -5.49 16.94
C PRO A 45 9.44 -6.80 16.81
N ARG A 46 10.10 -7.84 16.28
CA ARG A 46 9.45 -9.12 15.94
C ARG A 46 8.98 -9.91 17.17
N ASN A 47 9.58 -9.66 18.34
CA ASN A 47 9.27 -10.28 19.62
C ASN A 47 8.27 -9.48 20.47
N SER A 48 7.78 -8.34 19.97
CA SER A 48 6.81 -7.52 20.70
C SER A 48 5.45 -8.22 20.80
N THR A 49 4.83 -8.16 21.98
CA THR A 49 3.45 -8.58 22.18
C THR A 49 2.45 -7.75 21.36
N ASP A 50 2.87 -6.55 20.95
CA ASP A 50 2.05 -5.56 20.24
C ASP A 50 2.45 -5.39 18.76
N LEU A 51 3.16 -6.37 18.18
CA LEU A 51 3.65 -6.31 16.78
C LEU A 51 2.55 -5.87 15.78
N ASN A 52 1.34 -6.43 15.89
CA ASN A 52 0.25 -6.08 14.99
C ASN A 52 -0.18 -4.61 15.15
N GLN A 53 -0.22 -4.12 16.40
CA GLN A 53 -0.60 -2.74 16.71
C GLN A 53 0.47 -1.76 16.23
N CYS A 54 1.76 -2.09 16.42
CA CYS A 54 2.88 -1.33 15.87
C CYS A 54 2.75 -1.15 14.35
N ILE A 55 2.48 -2.23 13.61
CA ILE A 55 2.33 -2.16 12.14
C ILE A 55 1.12 -1.31 11.75
N ILE A 56 0.00 -1.41 12.49
CA ILE A 56 -1.19 -0.59 12.25
C ILE A 56 -0.86 0.90 12.44
N GLU A 57 -0.12 1.26 13.48
CA GLU A 57 0.31 2.64 13.74
C GLU A 57 1.19 3.18 12.62
N VAL A 58 2.21 2.43 12.22
CA VAL A 58 3.08 2.79 11.09
C VAL A 58 2.25 3.01 9.82
N VAL A 59 1.34 2.09 9.48
CA VAL A 59 0.47 2.25 8.29
C VAL A 59 -0.41 3.50 8.39
N ASN A 60 -0.92 3.85 9.58
CA ASN A 60 -1.71 5.06 9.78
C ASN A 60 -0.87 6.33 9.64
N GLU A 61 0.35 6.35 10.18
CA GLU A 61 1.31 7.46 10.06
C GLU A 61 1.73 7.70 8.60
N LEU A 62 1.80 6.63 7.80
CA LEU A 62 2.09 6.71 6.37
C LEU A 62 0.95 7.24 5.52
N ARG A 63 -0.29 7.36 6.04
CA ARG A 63 -1.46 7.80 5.25
C ARG A 63 -1.22 9.04 4.38
N PRO A 64 -0.69 10.18 4.90
CA PRO A 64 -0.41 11.35 4.06
C PRO A 64 0.64 11.08 2.96
N ARG A 65 1.63 10.22 3.24
CA ARG A 65 2.70 9.86 2.31
C ARG A 65 2.19 8.92 1.22
N LEU A 66 1.32 7.97 1.58
CA LEU A 66 0.59 7.13 0.64
C LEU A 66 -0.33 7.94 -0.28
N ALA A 67 -0.93 9.01 0.25
CA ALA A 67 -1.78 9.90 -0.55
C ALA A 67 -0.97 10.61 -1.64
N THR A 68 0.19 11.19 -1.30
CA THR A 68 1.00 11.98 -2.24
C THR A 68 1.96 11.12 -3.07
N GLY A 69 2.36 9.96 -2.57
CA GLY A 69 3.46 9.15 -3.09
C GLY A 69 4.86 9.68 -2.72
N ASP A 70 4.95 10.78 -1.96
CA ASP A 70 6.23 11.38 -1.54
C ASP A 70 6.59 10.92 -0.13
N PHE A 71 7.63 10.10 -0.02
CA PHE A 71 8.13 9.52 1.22
C PHE A 71 9.33 10.28 1.80
N GLY A 72 9.70 11.43 1.20
CA GLY A 72 10.86 12.22 1.59
C GLY A 72 12.17 11.70 0.98
N GLU A 73 13.26 12.47 1.16
CA GLU A 73 14.62 12.05 0.80
C GLU A 73 14.78 11.61 -0.68
N ASN A 74 14.05 12.24 -1.59
CA ASN A 74 13.96 11.88 -3.02
C ASN A 74 13.40 10.47 -3.30
N PHE A 75 12.78 9.83 -2.31
CA PHE A 75 12.09 8.56 -2.46
C PHE A 75 10.61 8.80 -2.75
N THR A 76 10.16 8.36 -3.94
CA THR A 76 8.78 8.51 -4.39
C THR A 76 8.23 7.19 -4.90
N ILE A 77 6.93 6.99 -4.67
CA ILE A 77 6.18 5.83 -5.15
C ILE A 77 4.94 6.30 -5.92
N THR A 78 4.19 5.34 -6.45
CA THR A 78 2.89 5.65 -7.05
C THR A 78 1.90 6.13 -5.98
N SER A 79 1.36 7.34 -6.15
CA SER A 79 0.30 7.91 -5.29
C SER A 79 -0.96 7.04 -5.25
N LEU A 80 -1.57 6.93 -4.06
CA LEU A 80 -2.84 6.24 -3.84
C LEU A 80 -4.06 7.17 -3.83
N GLU A 81 -3.90 8.46 -4.14
CA GLU A 81 -5.00 9.43 -4.13
C GLU A 81 -4.88 10.42 -5.30
N PRO A 82 -5.61 10.18 -6.42
CA PRO A 82 -6.43 9.00 -6.69
C PRO A 82 -5.60 7.77 -7.07
N ILE A 83 -6.10 6.58 -6.77
CA ILE A 83 -5.64 5.33 -7.39
C ILE A 83 -6.04 5.37 -8.87
N LYS A 84 -5.08 5.18 -9.77
CA LYS A 84 -5.29 5.24 -11.22
C LYS A 84 -5.17 3.85 -11.84
N ILE A 85 -6.16 3.51 -12.67
CA ILE A 85 -6.14 2.34 -13.55
C ILE A 85 -6.40 2.87 -14.97
N ASP A 86 -5.42 2.72 -15.85
CA ASP A 86 -5.46 3.33 -17.19
C ASP A 86 -6.60 2.74 -18.03
N ARG A 87 -6.76 1.43 -17.98
CA ARG A 87 -7.78 0.68 -18.69
C ARG A 87 -8.21 -0.56 -17.93
N LEU A 88 -9.51 -0.81 -17.91
CA LEU A 88 -10.12 -2.06 -17.46
C LEU A 88 -11.11 -2.52 -18.52
N THR A 89 -10.79 -3.61 -19.20
CA THR A 89 -11.65 -4.21 -20.23
C THR A 89 -12.14 -5.56 -19.74
N ILE A 90 -13.44 -5.78 -19.83
CA ILE A 90 -14.10 -7.02 -19.40
C ILE A 90 -15.03 -7.47 -20.52
N GLU A 91 -14.85 -8.71 -20.94
CA GLU A 91 -15.73 -9.38 -21.90
C GLU A 91 -16.18 -10.72 -21.32
N ARG A 92 -17.49 -10.96 -21.33
CA ARG A 92 -18.16 -12.17 -20.83
C ARG A 92 -19.20 -12.60 -21.84
N GLY A 93 -18.73 -13.34 -22.84
CA GLY A 93 -19.55 -13.76 -23.97
C GLY A 93 -20.18 -12.56 -24.69
N GLU A 94 -21.39 -12.76 -25.21
CA GLU A 94 -22.13 -11.73 -25.95
C GLU A 94 -22.93 -10.79 -25.03
N ASN A 95 -23.17 -11.21 -23.78
CA ASN A 95 -24.10 -10.56 -22.88
C ASN A 95 -23.48 -9.44 -22.04
N PHE A 96 -22.15 -9.38 -21.91
CA PHE A 96 -21.49 -8.31 -21.19
C PHE A 96 -20.13 -7.96 -21.78
N LYS A 97 -20.00 -6.71 -22.20
CA LYS A 97 -18.76 -6.08 -22.61
C LYS A 97 -18.68 -4.70 -22.00
N ALA A 98 -17.63 -4.45 -21.23
CA ALA A 98 -17.38 -3.17 -20.62
C ALA A 98 -15.93 -2.76 -20.81
N ASN A 99 -15.71 -1.52 -21.22
CA ASN A 99 -14.41 -0.91 -21.29
C ASN A 99 -14.42 0.37 -20.46
N PHE A 100 -13.55 0.43 -19.46
CA PHE A 100 -13.34 1.59 -18.62
C PHE A 100 -11.97 2.15 -18.91
N THR A 101 -11.88 3.46 -19.10
CA THR A 101 -10.61 4.16 -19.25
C THR A 101 -10.53 5.29 -18.25
N ASN A 102 -9.30 5.70 -17.93
CA ASN A 102 -9.06 6.82 -17.03
C ASN A 102 -9.75 6.61 -15.67
N PHE A 103 -9.72 5.37 -15.17
CA PHE A 103 -10.45 4.92 -13.99
C PHE A 103 -9.73 5.41 -12.74
N ARG A 104 -10.39 6.28 -11.98
CA ARG A 104 -9.85 6.90 -10.78
C ARG A 104 -10.67 6.50 -9.58
N ILE A 105 -10.02 6.00 -8.54
CA ILE A 105 -10.63 5.75 -7.23
C ILE A 105 -10.06 6.76 -6.25
N SER A 106 -10.94 7.55 -5.65
CA SER A 106 -10.61 8.58 -4.67
C SER A 106 -11.22 8.30 -3.31
N GLY A 107 -10.60 8.86 -2.27
CA GLY A 107 -11.03 8.79 -0.88
C GLY A 107 -10.32 7.71 -0.07
N ALA A 108 -9.43 6.92 -0.66
CA ALA A 108 -8.77 5.80 0.01
C ALA A 108 -7.87 6.25 1.17
N THR A 109 -7.21 7.40 1.05
CA THR A 109 -6.32 7.96 2.08
C THR A 109 -6.87 9.26 2.68
N HIS A 110 -8.15 9.56 2.48
CA HIS A 110 -8.78 10.76 3.03
C HIS A 110 -8.63 10.82 4.56
N GLU A 111 -8.32 11.98 5.12
CA GLU A 111 -7.99 12.15 6.54
C GLU A 111 -9.10 11.64 7.47
N LYS A 112 -10.37 11.92 7.14
CA LYS A 112 -11.53 11.59 7.98
C LYS A 112 -12.26 10.31 7.57
N THR A 113 -12.11 9.90 6.32
CA THR A 113 -12.93 8.82 5.72
C THR A 113 -12.12 7.85 4.88
N GLY A 114 -10.79 7.86 5.05
CA GLY A 114 -9.89 6.93 4.40
C GLY A 114 -9.91 5.55 5.03
N PHE A 115 -8.92 4.75 4.67
CA PHE A 115 -8.81 3.37 5.12
C PHE A 115 -8.75 3.26 6.65
N ILE A 116 -9.42 2.23 7.17
CA ILE A 116 -9.41 1.82 8.57
C ILE A 116 -8.95 0.37 8.60
N VAL A 117 -7.81 0.10 9.25
CA VAL A 117 -7.35 -1.27 9.48
C VAL A 117 -8.22 -1.90 10.56
N LYS A 118 -9.06 -2.87 10.18
CA LYS A 118 -9.98 -3.57 11.10
C LYS A 118 -9.35 -4.76 11.78
N LYS A 119 -8.43 -5.44 11.09
CA LYS A 119 -7.70 -6.59 11.61
C LYS A 119 -6.34 -6.65 10.92
N LEU A 120 -5.31 -6.92 11.69
CA LEU A 120 -3.99 -7.24 11.19
C LEU A 120 -3.44 -8.43 11.99
N LYS A 121 -2.94 -9.44 11.29
CA LYS A 121 -2.26 -10.58 11.89
C LYS A 121 -0.96 -10.82 11.13
N THR A 122 0.14 -10.63 11.82
CA THR A 122 1.49 -10.96 11.37
C THR A 122 1.93 -12.28 11.99
N ASP A 123 2.48 -13.14 11.14
CA ASP A 123 3.05 -14.43 11.49
C ASP A 123 4.44 -14.47 10.86
N ILE A 124 5.46 -14.18 11.68
CA ILE A 124 6.84 -14.06 11.21
C ILE A 124 7.40 -15.43 10.80
N ASP A 125 7.07 -16.47 11.57
CA ASP A 125 7.53 -17.85 11.34
C ASP A 125 7.01 -18.38 9.99
N ASN A 126 5.73 -18.15 9.69
CA ASN A 126 5.12 -18.51 8.41
C ASN A 126 5.27 -17.43 7.33
N ARG A 127 6.02 -16.37 7.62
CA ARG A 127 6.32 -15.23 6.72
C ARG A 127 5.09 -14.62 6.04
N GLN A 128 4.06 -14.37 6.83
CA GLN A 128 2.75 -13.96 6.33
C GLN A 128 2.17 -12.79 7.13
N ILE A 129 1.56 -11.84 6.42
CA ILE A 129 0.77 -10.75 7.00
C ILE A 129 -0.62 -10.79 6.38
N ASN A 130 -1.66 -10.87 7.21
CA ASN A 130 -3.05 -10.77 6.75
C ASN A 130 -3.68 -9.51 7.32
N ALA A 131 -4.29 -8.70 6.46
CA ALA A 131 -4.97 -7.49 6.86
C ALA A 131 -6.42 -7.46 6.33
N THR A 132 -7.32 -6.89 7.12
CA THR A 132 -8.66 -6.52 6.68
C THR A 132 -8.81 -5.02 6.85
N ILE A 133 -9.11 -4.34 5.75
CA ILE A 133 -9.26 -2.90 5.67
C ILE A 133 -10.72 -2.58 5.36
N LEU A 134 -11.27 -1.57 6.02
CA LEU A 134 -12.55 -0.95 5.68
C LEU A 134 -12.27 0.41 5.02
N LEU A 135 -12.92 0.66 3.89
CA LEU A 135 -12.97 1.93 3.18
C LEU A 135 -14.38 2.50 3.34
N PRO A 136 -14.58 3.46 4.27
CA PRO A 136 -15.90 4.01 4.58
C PRO A 136 -16.56 4.69 3.38
N LYS A 137 -15.76 5.40 2.57
CA LYS A 137 -16.25 6.15 1.41
C LYS A 137 -15.20 6.19 0.32
N LEU A 138 -15.59 5.77 -0.88
CA LEU A 138 -14.81 5.96 -2.09
C LEU A 138 -15.67 6.62 -3.16
N GLN A 139 -15.03 7.40 -4.02
CA GLN A 139 -15.61 7.92 -5.25
C GLN A 139 -14.83 7.36 -6.42
N VAL A 140 -15.52 6.80 -7.40
CA VAL A 140 -14.95 6.30 -8.64
C VAL A 140 -15.40 7.20 -9.77
N ASN A 141 -14.45 7.60 -10.63
CA ASN A 141 -14.72 8.33 -11.85
C ASN A 141 -14.01 7.65 -13.02
N SER A 142 -14.70 7.47 -14.14
CA SER A 142 -14.12 6.84 -15.33
C SER A 142 -14.87 7.24 -16.60
N LYS A 143 -14.24 7.09 -17.75
CA LYS A 143 -14.93 7.00 -19.04
C LYS A 143 -15.30 5.54 -19.29
N TYR A 144 -16.53 5.26 -19.69
CA TYR A 144 -17.01 3.91 -19.91
C TYR A 144 -17.57 3.73 -21.32
N SER A 145 -17.46 2.52 -21.84
CA SER A 145 -18.23 1.99 -22.96
C SER A 145 -18.83 0.66 -22.50
N LEU A 146 -20.16 0.53 -22.50
CA LEU A 146 -20.89 -0.60 -21.94
C LEU A 146 -21.84 -1.17 -22.98
N LYS A 147 -21.86 -2.49 -23.08
CA LYS A 147 -22.90 -3.28 -23.71
C LYS A 147 -23.24 -4.44 -22.78
N MET A 148 -24.46 -4.47 -22.29
CA MET A 148 -24.92 -5.45 -21.31
C MET A 148 -26.33 -5.90 -21.64
N SER A 149 -26.62 -7.18 -21.45
CA SER A 149 -27.97 -7.74 -21.55
C SER A 149 -28.37 -8.30 -20.19
N ILE A 150 -29.43 -7.74 -19.60
CA ILE A 150 -30.04 -8.24 -18.35
C ILE A 150 -31.46 -8.69 -18.68
N LEU A 151 -31.72 -9.99 -18.60
CA LEU A 151 -32.99 -10.59 -19.00
C LEU A 151 -33.37 -10.18 -20.44
N VAL A 152 -34.42 -9.37 -20.60
CA VAL A 152 -34.91 -8.86 -21.90
C VAL A 152 -34.38 -7.45 -22.23
N LEU A 153 -33.67 -6.81 -21.30
CA LEU A 153 -33.18 -5.44 -21.45
C LEU A 153 -31.76 -5.44 -22.00
N GLN A 154 -31.55 -4.73 -23.11
CA GLN A 154 -30.23 -4.44 -23.66
C GLN A 154 -29.81 -3.04 -23.25
N ILE A 155 -28.84 -2.94 -22.35
CA ILE A 155 -28.28 -1.68 -21.87
C ILE A 155 -27.00 -1.41 -22.65
N ASN A 156 -26.94 -0.27 -23.33
CA ASN A 156 -25.71 0.22 -23.96
C ASN A 156 -25.48 1.68 -23.61
N GLY A 157 -24.22 2.10 -23.61
CA GLY A 157 -23.86 3.49 -23.39
C GLY A 157 -22.37 3.74 -23.53
N ASP A 158 -22.01 4.98 -23.82
CA ASP A 158 -20.63 5.43 -23.88
C ASP A 158 -20.55 6.85 -23.31
N GLY A 159 -19.84 7.03 -22.19
CA GLY A 159 -19.88 8.30 -21.49
C GLY A 159 -19.10 8.34 -20.19
N ASP A 160 -19.52 9.23 -19.30
CA ASP A 160 -18.95 9.38 -17.96
C ASP A 160 -19.63 8.45 -16.96
N LEU A 161 -18.82 7.71 -16.20
CA LEU A 161 -19.23 6.90 -15.06
C LEU A 161 -18.81 7.60 -13.77
N GLN A 162 -19.74 7.67 -12.83
CA GLN A 162 -19.45 7.96 -11.43
C GLN A 162 -20.02 6.85 -10.54
N VAL A 163 -19.25 6.42 -9.55
CA VAL A 163 -19.73 5.46 -8.53
C VAL A 163 -19.38 5.97 -7.15
N ASN A 164 -20.36 6.03 -6.27
CA ASN A 164 -20.12 6.23 -4.85
C ASN A 164 -20.17 4.86 -4.17
N LEU A 165 -19.08 4.48 -3.51
CA LEU A 165 -19.00 3.25 -2.73
C LEU A 165 -18.92 3.61 -1.25
N THR A 166 -19.66 2.88 -0.41
CA THR A 166 -19.54 2.96 1.04
C THR A 166 -19.30 1.59 1.64
N ASP A 167 -18.59 1.56 2.77
CA ASP A 167 -18.32 0.35 3.55
C ASP A 167 -17.65 -0.79 2.76
N THR A 168 -16.77 -0.45 1.81
CA THR A 168 -16.03 -1.45 1.03
C THR A 168 -14.96 -2.11 1.90
N LYS A 169 -14.93 -3.43 1.94
CA LYS A 169 -13.92 -4.20 2.67
C LYS A 169 -12.89 -4.77 1.71
N VAL A 170 -11.62 -4.66 2.07
CA VAL A 170 -10.49 -5.23 1.34
C VAL A 170 -9.75 -6.19 2.26
N SER A 171 -9.55 -7.42 1.81
CA SER A 171 -8.73 -8.42 2.50
C SER A 171 -7.42 -8.59 1.74
N LEU A 172 -6.31 -8.43 2.44
CA LEU A 172 -4.96 -8.56 1.91
C LEU A 172 -4.28 -9.75 2.57
N LYS A 173 -3.66 -10.60 1.76
CA LYS A 173 -2.70 -11.61 2.20
C LYS A 173 -1.36 -11.30 1.54
N LEU A 174 -0.41 -10.87 2.35
CA LEU A 174 0.96 -10.63 1.96
C LEU A 174 1.79 -11.81 2.45
N THR A 175 2.70 -12.28 1.61
CA THR A 175 3.74 -13.23 2.02
C THR A 175 5.09 -12.62 1.66
N PHE A 176 6.09 -12.84 2.50
CA PHE A 176 7.41 -12.26 2.33
C PHE A 176 8.49 -13.33 2.40
N TYR A 177 9.69 -12.98 1.93
CA TYR A 177 10.87 -13.83 1.96
C TYR A 177 12.12 -12.97 2.14
N THR A 178 13.25 -13.63 2.42
CA THR A 178 14.56 -12.97 2.43
C THR A 178 15.34 -13.36 1.17
N GLU A 179 16.00 -12.38 0.57
CA GLU A 179 16.91 -12.56 -0.56
C GLU A 179 18.31 -12.17 -0.11
N THR A 180 19.28 -13.09 -0.24
CA THR A 180 20.67 -12.81 0.15
C THR A 180 21.41 -12.13 -0.99
N VAL A 181 21.90 -10.91 -0.75
CA VAL A 181 22.73 -10.14 -1.69
C VAL A 181 23.97 -9.67 -0.95
N ASP A 182 25.16 -10.00 -1.44
CA ASP A 182 26.45 -9.64 -0.82
C ASP A 182 26.60 -9.99 0.67
N GLY A 183 25.90 -11.04 1.10
CA GLY A 183 25.90 -11.51 2.50
C GLY A 183 24.85 -10.85 3.39
N GLU A 184 24.06 -9.91 2.88
CA GLU A 184 22.97 -9.26 3.59
C GLU A 184 21.61 -9.85 3.21
N GLU A 185 20.68 -9.96 4.17
CA GLU A 185 19.33 -10.48 3.95
C GLU A 185 18.32 -9.35 3.70
N TYR A 186 17.97 -9.15 2.43
CA TYR A 186 17.00 -8.15 2.05
C TYR A 186 15.56 -8.65 2.18
N PHE A 187 14.68 -7.78 2.66
CA PHE A 187 13.25 -8.06 2.78
C PHE A 187 12.56 -7.94 1.41
N ARG A 188 11.77 -8.96 1.05
CA ARG A 188 11.03 -9.00 -0.22
C ARG A 188 9.61 -9.47 -0.03
N PHE A 189 8.70 -8.97 -0.86
CA PHE A 189 7.32 -9.47 -0.93
C PHE A 189 7.12 -10.38 -2.13
N ASN A 190 6.31 -11.42 -1.96
CA ASN A 190 5.65 -12.10 -3.06
C ASN A 190 4.44 -11.27 -3.55
N PRO A 191 3.88 -11.58 -4.73
CA PRO A 191 2.64 -10.96 -5.20
C PRO A 191 1.53 -10.99 -4.14
N ILE A 192 0.95 -9.82 -3.86
CA ILE A 192 -0.09 -9.65 -2.86
C ILE A 192 -1.39 -10.28 -3.38
N ASN A 193 -2.03 -11.10 -2.54
CA ASN A 193 -3.39 -11.57 -2.81
C ASN A 193 -4.39 -10.58 -2.19
N LEU A 194 -5.29 -10.07 -3.02
CA LEU A 194 -6.27 -9.06 -2.65
C LEU A 194 -7.67 -9.53 -3.00
N ARG A 195 -8.59 -9.41 -2.05
CA ARG A 195 -10.02 -9.66 -2.26
C ARG A 195 -10.85 -8.45 -1.83
N VAL A 196 -11.84 -8.11 -2.63
CA VAL A 196 -12.76 -7.00 -2.35
C VAL A 196 -14.14 -7.55 -1.98
N LYS A 197 -14.79 -6.89 -1.03
CA LYS A 197 -16.22 -7.04 -0.79
C LYS A 197 -16.82 -5.63 -0.77
N PHE A 198 -17.59 -5.31 -1.80
CA PHE A 198 -18.29 -4.04 -1.87
C PHE A 198 -19.37 -3.99 -0.79
N GLY A 199 -19.56 -2.80 -0.21
CA GLY A 199 -20.62 -2.52 0.75
C GLY A 199 -21.86 -2.05 0.01
N LYS A 200 -22.10 -0.73 0.00
CA LYS A 200 -23.14 -0.12 -0.84
C LYS A 200 -22.50 0.56 -2.04
N ALA A 201 -23.19 0.54 -3.16
CA ALA A 201 -22.79 1.25 -4.36
C ALA A 201 -23.95 2.06 -4.92
N ARG A 202 -23.63 3.25 -5.44
CA ARG A 202 -24.55 4.06 -6.23
C ARG A 202 -23.87 4.49 -7.51
N PHE A 203 -24.39 4.00 -8.63
CA PHE A 203 -23.90 4.26 -9.97
C PHE A 203 -24.60 5.47 -10.58
N TYR A 204 -23.86 6.21 -11.38
CA TYR A 204 -24.39 7.20 -12.30
C TYR A 204 -23.64 7.10 -13.63
N LEU A 205 -24.35 6.69 -14.67
CA LEU A 205 -23.84 6.51 -16.02
C LEU A 205 -24.52 7.52 -16.93
N LYS A 206 -23.73 8.44 -17.50
CA LYS A 206 -24.21 9.36 -18.53
C LYS A 206 -24.26 8.70 -19.89
N ASN A 207 -25.16 9.17 -20.74
CA ASN A 207 -25.29 8.74 -22.14
C ASN A 207 -25.61 7.25 -22.29
N LEU A 208 -26.40 6.71 -21.36
CA LEU A 208 -27.05 5.41 -21.55
C LEU A 208 -28.09 5.54 -22.68
N PHE A 209 -28.29 4.45 -23.43
CA PHE A 209 -29.23 4.38 -24.56
C PHE A 209 -29.04 5.52 -25.58
N ASN A 210 -27.77 5.86 -25.86
CA ASN A 210 -27.39 6.95 -26.77
C ASN A 210 -27.94 8.33 -26.36
N GLY A 211 -28.18 8.53 -25.06
CA GLY A 211 -28.50 9.84 -24.50
C GLY A 211 -29.98 10.18 -24.45
N ASP A 212 -30.89 9.22 -24.67
CA ASP A 212 -32.30 9.43 -24.38
C ASP A 212 -32.49 9.68 -22.87
N PRO A 213 -32.99 10.85 -22.45
CA PRO A 213 -33.03 11.21 -21.03
C PRO A 213 -33.94 10.29 -20.20
N THR A 214 -35.01 9.77 -20.80
CA THR A 214 -35.97 8.91 -20.11
C THR A 214 -35.37 7.53 -19.89
N LEU A 215 -34.78 6.96 -20.94
CA LEU A 215 -34.13 5.66 -20.86
C LEU A 215 -32.85 5.72 -20.01
N GLU A 216 -32.09 6.83 -20.03
CA GLU A 216 -30.94 7.02 -19.13
C GLU A 216 -31.36 6.95 -17.66
N MET A 217 -32.44 7.65 -17.29
CA MET A 217 -32.99 7.61 -15.94
C MET A 217 -33.41 6.18 -15.54
N ILE A 218 -34.14 5.49 -16.42
CA ILE A 218 -34.59 4.11 -16.20
C ILE A 218 -33.40 3.14 -16.07
N GLY A 219 -32.39 3.27 -16.94
CA GLY A 219 -31.19 2.44 -16.90
C GLY A 219 -30.39 2.61 -15.62
N ASN A 220 -30.19 3.86 -15.20
CA ASN A 220 -29.56 4.15 -13.92
C ASN A 220 -30.37 3.59 -12.74
N GLN A 221 -31.70 3.70 -12.78
CA GLN A 221 -32.56 3.11 -11.74
C GLN A 221 -32.39 1.59 -11.70
N ALA A 222 -32.53 0.90 -12.83
CA ALA A 222 -32.41 -0.56 -12.92
C ALA A 222 -31.04 -1.07 -12.42
N ILE A 223 -29.95 -0.37 -12.76
CA ILE A 223 -28.61 -0.68 -12.26
C ILE A 223 -28.53 -0.51 -10.75
N ASN A 224 -29.09 0.57 -10.20
CA ASN A 224 -29.02 0.86 -8.77
C ASN A 224 -30.01 0.02 -7.92
N GLU A 225 -31.02 -0.60 -8.54
CA GLU A 225 -31.86 -1.61 -7.89
C GLU A 225 -31.06 -2.88 -7.58
N ASN A 226 -30.08 -3.24 -8.44
CA ASN A 226 -29.22 -4.42 -8.28
C ASN A 226 -27.75 -4.11 -8.63
N PRO A 227 -27.05 -3.26 -7.85
CA PRO A 227 -25.70 -2.79 -8.17
C PRO A 227 -24.68 -3.93 -8.23
N ASP A 228 -24.91 -4.99 -7.47
CA ASP A 228 -24.03 -6.16 -7.37
C ASP A 228 -23.85 -6.86 -8.72
N VAL A 229 -24.85 -6.79 -9.61
CA VAL A 229 -24.76 -7.37 -10.97
C VAL A 229 -23.59 -6.76 -11.75
N LEU A 230 -23.40 -5.44 -11.68
CA LEU A 230 -22.24 -4.81 -12.32
C LEU A 230 -20.96 -5.00 -11.51
N LEU A 231 -21.05 -4.93 -10.19
CA LEU A 231 -19.89 -5.05 -9.32
C LEU A 231 -19.21 -6.42 -9.46
N ASP A 232 -19.98 -7.50 -9.52
CA ASP A 232 -19.47 -8.86 -9.63
C ASP A 232 -18.74 -9.09 -10.97
N GLU A 233 -19.24 -8.48 -12.06
CA GLU A 233 -18.58 -8.56 -13.37
C GLU A 233 -17.22 -7.86 -13.39
N VAL A 234 -17.12 -6.70 -12.73
CA VAL A 234 -15.88 -5.90 -12.71
C VAL A 234 -14.91 -6.30 -11.61
N LYS A 235 -15.39 -7.00 -10.57
CA LYS A 235 -14.66 -7.32 -9.36
C LYS A 235 -13.30 -7.95 -9.62
N GLY A 236 -13.25 -8.98 -10.46
CA GLY A 236 -12.01 -9.72 -10.73
C GLY A 236 -10.92 -8.84 -11.34
N GLY A 237 -11.29 -7.98 -12.29
CA GLY A 237 -10.34 -7.07 -12.92
C GLY A 237 -9.89 -5.95 -11.98
N ILE A 238 -10.75 -5.48 -11.08
CA ILE A 238 -10.36 -4.55 -10.01
C ILE A 238 -9.38 -5.22 -9.04
N GLU A 239 -9.69 -6.43 -8.58
CA GLU A 239 -8.83 -7.19 -7.67
C GLU A 239 -7.42 -7.40 -8.27
N GLU A 240 -7.34 -7.79 -9.54
CA GLU A 240 -6.08 -8.01 -10.25
C GLU A 240 -5.24 -6.72 -10.38
N ASN A 241 -5.85 -5.61 -10.81
CA ASN A 241 -5.14 -4.35 -10.99
C ASN A 241 -4.66 -3.78 -9.66
N LEU A 242 -5.49 -3.82 -8.61
CA LEU A 242 -5.11 -3.37 -7.28
C LEU A 242 -4.02 -4.26 -6.66
N ALA A 243 -4.10 -5.58 -6.85
CA ALA A 243 -3.06 -6.50 -6.39
C ALA A 243 -1.70 -6.18 -7.03
N LYS A 244 -1.67 -5.95 -8.34
CA LYS A 244 -0.45 -5.54 -9.08
C LYS A 244 0.09 -4.21 -8.57
N LEU A 245 -0.76 -3.19 -8.43
CA LEU A 245 -0.38 -1.87 -7.94
C LEU A 245 0.19 -1.93 -6.52
N PHE A 246 -0.49 -2.61 -5.59
CA PHE A 246 -0.04 -2.69 -4.21
C PHE A 246 1.21 -3.55 -4.06
N THR A 247 1.37 -4.60 -4.88
CA THR A 247 2.63 -5.37 -4.93
C THR A 247 3.79 -4.47 -5.36
N LYS A 248 3.60 -3.67 -6.42
CA LYS A 248 4.60 -2.72 -6.90
C LYS A 248 4.98 -1.74 -5.80
N ILE A 249 4.00 -1.08 -5.18
CA ILE A 249 4.24 -0.11 -4.11
C ILE A 249 4.96 -0.76 -2.93
N ALA A 250 4.48 -1.91 -2.45
CA ALA A 250 5.10 -2.60 -1.32
C ALA A 250 6.56 -2.99 -1.64
N SER A 251 6.84 -3.41 -2.87
CA SER A 251 8.19 -3.78 -3.32
C SER A 251 9.10 -2.56 -3.46
N GLU A 252 8.59 -1.42 -3.94
CA GLU A 252 9.34 -0.16 -4.02
C GLU A 252 9.74 0.32 -2.63
N VAL A 253 8.80 0.29 -1.67
CA VAL A 253 9.00 0.76 -0.29
C VAL A 253 10.07 -0.02 0.47
N VAL A 254 10.17 -1.34 0.25
CA VAL A 254 11.12 -2.22 0.96
C VAL A 254 12.32 -2.62 0.11
N LYS A 255 12.52 -1.95 -1.04
CA LYS A 255 13.52 -2.36 -2.04
C LYS A 255 14.92 -2.53 -1.44
N ASP A 256 15.34 -1.59 -0.60
CA ASP A 256 16.68 -1.58 0.00
C ASP A 256 16.65 -1.99 1.48
N ALA A 257 15.48 -2.38 2.00
CA ALA A 257 15.28 -2.70 3.40
C ALA A 257 15.83 -4.09 3.75
N LEU A 258 16.63 -4.17 4.81
CA LEU A 258 17.08 -5.42 5.38
C LEU A 258 16.00 -6.06 6.26
N PHE A 259 15.97 -7.38 6.34
CA PHE A 259 15.01 -8.09 7.19
C PHE A 259 15.10 -7.65 8.66
N GLU A 260 16.32 -7.50 9.16
CA GLU A 260 16.61 -7.05 10.52
C GLU A 260 16.20 -5.58 10.76
N GLU A 261 16.08 -4.74 9.73
CA GLU A 261 15.58 -3.37 9.86
C GLU A 261 14.04 -3.32 9.92
N VAL A 262 13.38 -4.14 9.10
CA VAL A 262 11.90 -4.19 9.05
C VAL A 262 11.35 -4.82 10.34
N PHE A 263 11.97 -5.91 10.77
CA PHE A 263 11.55 -6.72 11.92
C PHE A 263 12.71 -6.94 12.89
N PRO A 264 13.27 -5.92 13.57
CA PRO A 264 14.42 -6.10 14.45
C PRO A 264 14.10 -7.01 15.65
N TRP A 265 15.16 -7.55 16.28
CA TRP A 265 15.09 -7.95 17.68
C TRP A 265 15.01 -6.70 18.56
N SER A 266 14.28 -6.78 19.68
CA SER A 266 14.12 -5.67 20.65
C SER A 266 15.43 -5.00 21.03
#